data_AF-A0A6N7QEW8-F1
#
_entry.id   AF-A0A6N7QEW8-F1
#
_cell.length_a   1.000
_cell.length_b   1.000
_cell.length_c   1.000
_cell.angle_alpha   90.00
_cell.angle_beta   90.00
_cell.angle_gamma   90.00
#
_symmetry.space_group_name_H-M   'P 1'
#
loop_
_entity.id
_entity.type
_entity.pdbx_description
1 polymer ?
#
loop_
_entity_poly.entity_id
_entity_poly.type
_entity_poly.pdbx_seq_one_letter_code
_entity_poly.pdbx_strand_id
1 'polypeptide(L)'
;MRRLPVLLAADPAAPFPPPSSALREPDGLLAVGGDLSPTRLLAAYAQGIFPWYSDGEPILWWSPDPRTVFRSDGVRLSSRFRRSLRHCPWTVRADTAFAQVIDACAQLPRRGQDGTWITAPMRAAYLALHQAGHAHSVEVFDGDELVGGIYGVVRGRMFFGESMFSARSGGSKVALAALARRLHGWGWPLIDAQVENDHLLSLGAERWPRTRFLDTIAPLVAATAETAPWTLRFGTLAAAELAQG
;
A
#
# COMPACT_ATOMS: atom_id res chain seq x y z
N MET A 1 4.85 -2.99 -33.61
CA MET A 1 5.99 -2.22 -33.04
C MET A 1 6.01 -2.46 -31.55
N ARG A 2 7.15 -2.91 -30.98
CA ARG A 2 7.33 -2.95 -29.52
C ARG A 2 7.44 -1.51 -29.04
N ARG A 3 6.51 -1.04 -28.20
CA ARG A 3 6.67 0.24 -27.50
C ARG A 3 7.74 0.04 -26.42
N LEU A 4 8.64 1.01 -26.29
CA LEU A 4 9.57 1.08 -25.17
C LEU A 4 8.95 1.94 -24.05
N PRO A 5 9.27 1.68 -22.78
CA PRO A 5 8.85 2.55 -21.70
C PRO A 5 9.51 3.92 -21.81
N VAL A 6 8.85 4.96 -21.28
CA VAL A 6 9.36 6.34 -21.34
C VAL A 6 10.51 6.50 -20.35
N LEU A 7 11.61 7.13 -20.79
CA LEU A 7 12.67 7.56 -19.86
C LEU A 7 12.26 8.88 -19.19
N LEU A 8 12.14 8.88 -17.86
CA LEU A 8 11.80 10.09 -17.11
C LEU A 8 13.01 11.03 -17.02
N ALA A 9 12.75 12.33 -17.14
CA ALA A 9 13.73 13.37 -16.89
C ALA A 9 14.13 13.41 -15.41
N ALA A 10 15.35 13.89 -15.13
CA ALA A 10 15.88 13.99 -13.77
C ALA A 10 15.12 14.99 -12.87
N ASP A 11 14.41 15.97 -13.45
CA ASP A 11 13.61 16.93 -12.70
C ASP A 11 12.43 16.23 -12.00
N PRO A 12 12.37 16.22 -10.65
CA PRO A 12 11.30 15.62 -9.86
C PRO A 12 9.88 16.06 -10.26
N ALA A 13 9.72 17.26 -10.81
CA ALA A 13 8.43 17.81 -11.24
C ALA A 13 8.04 17.39 -12.68
N ALA A 14 8.93 16.70 -13.41
CA ALA A 14 8.64 16.24 -14.75
C ALA A 14 7.42 15.29 -14.75
N PRO A 15 6.46 15.49 -15.68
CA PRO A 15 5.22 14.73 -15.68
C PRO A 15 5.45 13.26 -16.04
N PHE A 16 4.64 12.39 -15.47
CA PHE A 16 4.52 11.01 -15.93
C PHE A 16 3.77 10.96 -17.28
N PRO A 17 4.10 10.00 -18.15
CA PRO A 17 3.25 9.69 -19.30
C PRO A 17 1.90 9.15 -18.82
N PRO A 18 0.83 9.28 -19.64
CA PRO A 18 -0.49 8.82 -19.24
C PRO A 18 -0.49 7.30 -18.97
N PRO A 19 -1.10 6.80 -17.88
CA PRO A 19 -1.12 5.36 -17.56
C PRO A 19 -1.70 4.46 -18.66
N SER A 20 -2.57 4.99 -19.51
CA SER A 20 -3.10 4.30 -20.70
C SER A 20 -2.03 3.92 -21.73
N SER A 21 -0.84 4.53 -21.65
CA SER A 21 0.29 4.24 -22.53
C SER A 21 1.22 3.14 -22.03
N ALA A 22 0.99 2.58 -20.83
CA ALA A 22 1.81 1.52 -20.28
C ALA A 22 1.78 0.25 -21.15
N LEU A 23 2.86 -0.52 -21.08
CA LEU A 23 3.02 -1.77 -21.82
C LEU A 23 2.01 -2.84 -21.35
N ARG A 24 1.71 -3.78 -22.27
CA ARG A 24 0.98 -5.00 -21.96
C ARG A 24 1.90 -6.15 -21.52
N GLU A 25 3.17 -6.07 -21.92
CA GLU A 25 4.20 -7.06 -21.58
C GLU A 25 5.55 -6.34 -21.44
N PRO A 26 6.15 -6.32 -20.24
CA PRO A 26 5.55 -6.72 -18.97
C PRO A 26 4.37 -5.82 -18.61
N ASP A 27 3.30 -6.40 -18.04
CA ASP A 27 2.04 -5.68 -17.81
C ASP A 27 2.23 -4.46 -16.90
N GLY A 28 1.78 -3.31 -17.38
CA GLY A 28 1.78 -2.07 -16.61
C GLY A 28 3.09 -1.31 -16.59
N LEU A 29 4.20 -1.81 -17.14
CA LEU A 29 5.45 -1.03 -17.18
C LEU A 29 5.24 0.24 -18.01
N LEU A 30 5.46 1.40 -17.39
CA LEU A 30 5.11 2.70 -17.94
C LEU A 30 6.35 3.55 -18.23
N ALA A 31 7.27 3.63 -17.27
CA ALA A 31 8.42 4.51 -17.37
C ALA A 31 9.64 3.96 -16.60
N VAL A 32 10.81 4.49 -16.92
CA VAL A 32 12.12 4.13 -16.34
C VAL A 32 12.85 5.40 -15.89
N GLY A 33 13.58 5.32 -14.79
CA GLY A 33 14.45 6.39 -14.30
C GLY A 33 13.72 7.43 -13.43
N GLY A 34 14.24 8.65 -13.44
CA GLY A 34 13.83 9.70 -12.49
C GLY A 34 14.49 9.50 -11.12
N ASP A 35 13.72 9.71 -10.06
CA ASP A 35 14.15 9.72 -8.66
C ASP A 35 13.02 9.24 -7.74
N LEU A 36 13.29 9.07 -6.45
CA LEU A 36 12.28 8.70 -5.44
C LEU A 36 11.96 9.85 -4.49
N SER A 37 12.04 11.09 -4.98
CA SER A 37 11.68 12.25 -4.15
C SER A 37 10.19 12.21 -3.77
N PRO A 38 9.82 12.80 -2.61
CA PRO A 38 8.42 12.94 -2.22
C PRO A 38 7.56 13.57 -3.32
N THR A 39 8.05 14.61 -4.00
CA THR A 39 7.37 15.28 -5.11
C THR A 39 6.98 14.31 -6.22
N ARG A 40 7.94 13.51 -6.71
CA ARG A 40 7.67 12.57 -7.80
C ARG A 40 6.78 11.42 -7.36
N LEU A 41 7.03 10.84 -6.18
CA LEU A 41 6.21 9.75 -5.66
C LEU A 41 4.74 10.17 -5.50
N LEU A 42 4.48 11.33 -4.90
CA LEU A 42 3.11 11.84 -4.75
C LEU A 42 2.44 12.12 -6.10
N ALA A 43 3.21 12.61 -7.10
CA ALA A 43 2.72 12.78 -8.46
C ALA A 43 2.40 11.45 -9.15
N ALA A 44 3.17 10.39 -8.87
CA ALA A 44 2.94 9.04 -9.36
C ALA A 44 1.64 8.45 -8.76
N TYR A 45 1.51 8.46 -7.43
CA TYR A 45 0.32 7.91 -6.75
C TYR A 45 -0.97 8.65 -7.14
N ALA A 46 -0.90 9.98 -7.32
CA ALA A 46 -2.04 10.76 -7.82
C ALA A 46 -2.53 10.32 -9.22
N GLN A 47 -1.69 9.60 -9.97
CA GLN A 47 -2.01 9.06 -11.29
C GLN A 47 -2.17 7.53 -11.29
N GLY A 48 -2.21 6.89 -10.12
CA GLY A 48 -2.29 5.44 -10.01
C GLY A 48 -1.00 4.71 -10.40
N ILE A 49 0.14 5.40 -10.35
CA ILE A 49 1.46 4.88 -10.71
C ILE A 49 2.25 4.60 -9.43
N PHE A 50 3.01 3.50 -9.40
CA PHE A 50 3.89 3.17 -8.26
C PHE A 50 5.27 2.69 -8.74
N PRO A 51 6.34 2.94 -7.96
CA PRO A 51 7.66 2.41 -8.24
C PRO A 51 7.76 0.94 -7.83
N TRP A 52 8.38 0.10 -8.65
CA TRP A 52 8.67 -1.29 -8.28
C TRP A 52 9.84 -1.82 -9.11
N TYR A 53 10.97 -2.08 -8.45
CA TYR A 53 12.20 -2.53 -9.10
C TYR A 53 13.07 -3.29 -8.09
N SER A 54 14.02 -4.07 -8.58
CA SER A 54 14.95 -4.88 -7.80
C SER A 54 16.29 -4.18 -7.64
N ASP A 55 17.12 -4.65 -6.70
CA ASP A 55 18.49 -4.13 -6.59
C ASP A 55 19.27 -4.35 -7.89
N GLY A 56 20.02 -3.33 -8.31
CA GLY A 56 20.71 -3.31 -9.61
C GLY A 56 19.85 -2.93 -10.83
N GLU A 57 18.52 -2.87 -10.71
CA GLU A 57 17.64 -2.34 -11.75
C GLU A 57 17.51 -0.82 -11.65
N PRO A 58 17.31 -0.10 -12.77
CA PRO A 58 16.88 1.29 -12.70
C PRO A 58 15.49 1.38 -12.06
N ILE A 59 15.11 2.57 -11.58
CA ILE A 59 13.74 2.79 -11.06
C ILE A 59 12.74 2.50 -12.19
N LEU A 60 11.79 1.59 -11.95
CA LEU A 60 10.71 1.27 -12.87
C LEU A 60 9.38 1.71 -12.27
N TRP A 61 8.52 2.28 -13.12
CA TRP A 61 7.21 2.82 -12.75
C TRP A 61 6.10 2.05 -13.44
N TRP A 62 5.06 1.69 -12.68
CA TRP A 62 4.05 0.73 -13.10
C TRP A 62 2.62 1.24 -12.95
N SER A 63 1.76 0.83 -13.87
CA SER A 63 0.30 0.96 -13.80
C SER A 63 -0.39 -0.22 -14.51
N PRO A 64 -0.47 -1.41 -13.87
CA PRO A 64 -1.01 -2.65 -14.44
C PRO A 64 -2.49 -2.57 -14.82
N ASP A 65 -2.91 -3.50 -15.68
CA ASP A 65 -4.29 -3.71 -16.11
C ASP A 65 -4.61 -5.22 -16.22
N PRO A 66 -5.33 -5.81 -15.25
CA PRO A 66 -6.16 -5.17 -14.23
C PRO A 66 -5.38 -4.60 -13.02
N ARG A 67 -6.04 -3.71 -12.28
CA ARG A 67 -5.60 -3.20 -10.97
C ARG A 67 -6.34 -3.92 -9.84
N THR A 68 -5.62 -4.28 -8.77
CA THR A 68 -6.21 -4.94 -7.60
C THR A 68 -6.52 -3.94 -6.51
N VAL A 69 -7.76 -3.95 -6.01
CA VAL A 69 -8.22 -3.04 -4.97
C VAL A 69 -9.02 -3.77 -3.89
N PHE A 70 -9.06 -3.20 -2.69
CA PHE A 70 -10.10 -3.50 -1.71
C PHE A 70 -11.04 -2.32 -1.59
N ARG A 71 -12.33 -2.60 -1.49
CA ARG A 71 -13.24 -1.66 -0.85
C ARG A 71 -12.96 -1.69 0.65
N SER A 72 -12.99 -0.53 1.30
CA SER A 72 -12.79 -0.40 2.75
C SER A 72 -13.85 -1.16 3.57
N ASP A 73 -15.05 -1.36 3.01
CA ASP A 73 -16.13 -2.19 3.58
C ASP A 73 -16.11 -3.65 3.08
N GLY A 74 -15.16 -4.00 2.20
CA GLY A 74 -15.10 -5.28 1.50
C GLY A 74 -14.05 -6.26 2.03
N VAL A 75 -13.24 -5.88 3.02
CA VAL A 75 -12.22 -6.78 3.58
C VAL A 75 -12.89 -7.89 4.41
N ARG A 76 -12.60 -9.14 4.05
CA ARG A 76 -13.20 -10.34 4.62
C ARG A 76 -12.22 -11.13 5.47
N LEU A 77 -12.59 -11.37 6.71
CA LEU A 77 -11.95 -12.35 7.59
C LEU A 77 -12.78 -13.62 7.66
N SER A 78 -12.13 -14.77 7.50
CA SER A 78 -12.82 -16.06 7.61
C SER A 78 -13.49 -16.23 8.99
N SER A 79 -14.61 -16.94 9.05
CA SER A 79 -15.35 -17.17 10.30
C SER A 79 -14.48 -17.82 11.39
N ARG A 80 -13.58 -18.74 11.00
CA ARG A 80 -12.59 -19.35 11.90
C ARG A 80 -11.62 -18.32 12.44
N PHE A 81 -11.12 -17.40 11.61
CA PHE A 81 -10.18 -16.38 12.05
C PHE A 81 -10.86 -15.33 12.95
N ARG A 82 -12.07 -14.88 12.60
CA ARG A 82 -12.86 -14.01 13.50
C ARG A 82 -13.10 -14.65 14.87
N ARG A 83 -13.36 -15.97 14.91
CA ARG A 83 -13.48 -16.72 16.16
C ARG A 83 -12.20 -16.69 16.99
N SER A 84 -11.03 -16.85 16.38
CA SER A 84 -9.75 -16.77 17.12
C SER A 84 -9.45 -15.37 17.65
N LEU A 85 -9.97 -14.32 17.01
CA LEU A 85 -9.74 -12.94 17.45
C LEU A 85 -10.46 -12.57 18.75
N ARG A 86 -11.57 -13.24 19.11
CA ARG A 86 -12.36 -12.90 20.31
C ARG A 86 -11.60 -12.89 21.63
N HIS A 87 -10.55 -13.69 21.72
CA HIS A 87 -9.67 -13.78 22.91
C HIS A 87 -8.23 -13.41 22.56
N CYS A 88 -8.02 -12.77 21.42
CA CYS A 88 -6.70 -12.34 20.98
C CYS A 88 -6.31 -11.08 21.76
N PRO A 89 -5.18 -11.08 22.48
CA PRO A 89 -4.74 -9.94 23.28
C PRO A 89 -4.13 -8.83 22.42
N TRP A 90 -4.06 -9.01 21.09
CA TRP A 90 -3.34 -8.09 20.23
C TRP A 90 -4.02 -6.72 20.17
N THR A 91 -3.20 -5.70 20.08
CA THR A 91 -3.62 -4.32 19.85
C THR A 91 -3.14 -3.85 18.49
N VAL A 92 -3.90 -2.92 17.90
CA VAL A 92 -3.57 -2.30 16.63
C VAL A 92 -3.41 -0.81 16.82
N ARG A 93 -2.29 -0.28 16.32
CA ARG A 93 -1.89 1.13 16.38
C ARG A 93 -1.56 1.62 14.97
N ALA A 94 -1.36 2.93 14.81
CA ALA A 94 -0.87 3.50 13.57
C ALA A 94 0.20 4.56 13.82
N ASP A 95 1.14 4.64 12.88
CA ASP A 95 2.28 5.57 12.90
C ASP A 95 3.09 5.54 14.20
N THR A 96 3.16 4.39 14.87
CA THR A 96 3.98 4.24 16.09
C THR A 96 5.28 3.48 15.84
N ALA A 97 5.36 2.72 14.75
CA ALA A 97 6.53 1.91 14.42
C ALA A 97 6.78 1.79 12.90
N PHE A 98 6.54 2.86 12.14
CA PHE A 98 6.62 2.87 10.67
C PHE A 98 7.93 2.29 10.12
N ALA A 99 9.08 2.69 10.68
CA ALA A 99 10.38 2.16 10.26
C ALA A 99 10.49 0.65 10.48
N GLN A 100 10.02 0.13 11.64
CA GLN A 100 10.04 -1.30 11.94
C GLN A 100 9.13 -2.09 10.99
N VAL A 101 7.98 -1.53 10.60
CA VAL A 101 7.07 -2.15 9.63
C VAL A 101 7.70 -2.27 8.25
N ILE A 102 8.39 -1.22 7.79
CA ILE A 102 9.13 -1.28 6.51
C ILE A 102 10.26 -2.30 6.59
N ASP A 103 11.03 -2.28 7.67
CA ASP A 103 12.16 -3.21 7.86
C ASP A 103 11.69 -4.66 7.88
N ALA A 104 10.58 -4.95 8.56
CA ALA A 104 9.99 -6.28 8.57
C ALA A 104 9.44 -6.69 7.19
N CYS A 105 8.84 -5.76 6.45
CA CYS A 105 8.43 -6.01 5.06
C CYS A 105 9.64 -6.30 4.13
N ALA A 106 10.78 -5.64 4.37
CA ALA A 106 11.98 -5.79 3.56
C ALA A 106 12.71 -7.12 3.76
N GLN A 107 12.39 -7.86 4.82
CA GLN A 107 12.96 -9.19 5.12
C GLN A 107 12.18 -10.35 4.48
N LEU A 108 10.96 -10.10 3.99
CA LEU A 108 10.12 -11.16 3.42
C LEU A 108 10.53 -11.49 1.98
N PRO A 109 10.96 -12.73 1.67
CA PRO A 109 11.15 -13.16 0.30
C PRO A 109 9.81 -13.12 -0.44
N ARG A 110 9.76 -12.52 -1.63
CA ARG A 110 8.56 -12.53 -2.48
C ARG A 110 8.66 -13.65 -3.50
N ARG A 111 7.57 -14.40 -3.69
CA ARG A 111 7.51 -15.51 -4.66
C ARG A 111 7.86 -14.99 -6.06
N GLY A 112 8.86 -15.59 -6.69
CA GLY A 112 9.29 -15.23 -8.04
C GLY A 112 10.26 -14.04 -8.12
N GLN A 113 10.83 -13.59 -7.00
CA GLN A 113 11.88 -12.56 -6.98
C GLN A 113 13.15 -13.10 -6.29
N ASP A 114 14.30 -12.80 -6.89
CA ASP A 114 15.60 -12.96 -6.27
C ASP A 114 15.85 -11.75 -5.35
N GLY A 115 15.28 -11.79 -4.14
CA GLY A 115 15.44 -10.75 -3.12
C GLY A 115 14.19 -9.90 -2.87
N THR A 116 14.38 -8.75 -2.23
CA THR A 116 13.30 -7.83 -1.88
C THR A 116 13.42 -6.52 -2.65
N TRP A 117 12.31 -6.04 -3.19
CA TRP A 117 12.21 -4.74 -3.90
C TRP A 117 12.35 -3.53 -2.95
N ILE A 118 12.27 -3.74 -1.64
CA ILE A 118 12.46 -2.68 -0.63
C ILE A 118 13.96 -2.49 -0.43
N THR A 119 14.59 -1.91 -1.45
CA THR A 119 15.99 -1.51 -1.43
C THR A 119 16.20 -0.35 -0.45
N ALA A 120 17.46 -0.06 -0.08
CA ALA A 120 17.78 1.07 0.80
C ALA A 120 17.24 2.42 0.28
N PRO A 121 17.30 2.74 -1.04
CA PRO A 121 16.64 3.93 -1.59
C PRO A 121 15.12 3.95 -1.40
N MET A 122 14.43 2.83 -1.63
CA MET A 122 12.97 2.73 -1.43
C MET A 122 12.60 2.94 0.04
N ARG A 123 13.35 2.30 0.95
CA ARG A 123 13.18 2.50 2.39
C ARG A 123 13.32 3.99 2.78
N ALA A 124 14.39 4.64 2.32
CA ALA A 124 14.63 6.05 2.61
C ALA A 124 13.50 6.95 2.06
N ALA A 125 13.00 6.65 0.87
CA ALA A 125 11.93 7.40 0.24
C ALA A 125 10.60 7.32 1.01
N TYR A 126 10.19 6.11 1.43
CA TYR A 126 8.97 5.97 2.23
C TYR A 126 9.10 6.55 3.64
N LEU A 127 10.30 6.51 4.25
CA LEU A 127 10.56 7.20 5.51
C LEU A 127 10.42 8.72 5.36
N ALA A 128 10.93 9.29 4.26
CA ALA A 128 10.76 10.70 3.95
C ALA A 128 9.27 11.05 3.73
N LEU A 129 8.51 10.20 3.04
CA LEU A 129 7.05 10.38 2.89
C LEU A 129 6.31 10.30 4.24
N HIS A 130 6.72 9.39 5.13
CA HIS A 130 6.12 9.28 6.45
C HIS A 130 6.39 10.52 7.30
N GLN A 131 7.63 11.01 7.31
CA GLN A 131 8.00 12.25 7.97
C GLN A 131 7.24 13.47 7.42
N ALA A 132 6.93 13.46 6.12
CA ALA A 132 6.12 14.49 5.47
C ALA A 132 4.60 14.31 5.68
N GLY A 133 4.15 13.29 6.42
CA GLY A 133 2.73 13.03 6.70
C GLY A 133 1.95 12.44 5.52
N HIS A 134 2.65 11.75 4.61
CA HIS A 134 2.07 11.15 3.41
C HIS A 134 2.15 9.62 3.38
N ALA A 135 2.98 8.99 4.19
CA ALA A 135 3.00 7.54 4.32
C ALA A 135 2.66 7.15 5.75
N HIS A 136 1.87 6.10 5.89
CA HIS A 136 1.33 5.66 7.17
C HIS A 136 1.45 4.16 7.34
N SER A 137 1.60 3.71 8.58
CA SER A 137 1.62 2.30 8.94
C SER A 137 0.48 1.98 9.88
N VAL A 138 0.01 0.73 9.80
CA VAL A 138 -0.89 0.12 10.77
C VAL A 138 -0.19 -1.11 11.32
N GLU A 139 -0.03 -1.14 12.63
CA GLU A 139 0.87 -2.05 13.34
C GLU A 139 0.08 -2.92 14.31
N VAL A 140 0.37 -4.21 14.34
CA VAL A 140 -0.27 -5.18 15.23
C VAL A 140 0.73 -5.63 16.28
N PHE A 141 0.36 -5.53 17.55
CA PHE A 141 1.23 -5.83 18.68
C PHE A 141 0.65 -6.87 19.61
N ASP A 142 1.51 -7.76 20.10
CA ASP A 142 1.25 -8.69 21.20
C ASP A 142 2.03 -8.22 22.43
N GLY A 143 1.37 -7.48 23.32
CA GLY A 143 2.08 -6.64 24.29
C GLY A 143 2.92 -5.58 23.58
N ASP A 144 4.24 -5.62 23.77
CA ASP A 144 5.20 -4.72 23.12
C ASP A 144 5.82 -5.30 21.84
N GLU A 145 5.57 -6.58 21.54
CA GLU A 145 6.12 -7.26 20.36
C GLU A 145 5.35 -6.88 19.10
N LEU A 146 6.02 -6.41 18.05
CA LEU A 146 5.43 -6.14 16.74
C LEU A 146 5.23 -7.46 15.98
N VAL A 147 3.97 -7.89 15.82
CA VAL A 147 3.62 -9.22 15.29
C VAL A 147 3.04 -9.20 13.87
N GLY A 148 2.79 -8.01 13.32
CA GLY A 148 2.39 -7.81 11.94
C GLY A 148 2.16 -6.34 11.63
N GLY A 149 1.97 -6.03 10.35
CA GLY A 149 1.68 -4.66 9.95
C GLY A 149 1.51 -4.49 8.46
N ILE A 150 1.02 -3.31 8.07
CA ILE A 150 0.90 -2.85 6.69
C ILE A 150 1.35 -1.38 6.65
N TYR A 151 2.01 -0.97 5.57
CA TYR A 151 2.27 0.44 5.32
C TYR A 151 1.82 0.83 3.91
N GLY A 152 1.59 2.12 3.70
CA GLY A 152 1.15 2.65 2.44
C GLY A 152 1.25 4.17 2.34
N VAL A 153 0.97 4.69 1.16
CA VAL A 153 0.96 6.13 0.86
C VAL A 153 -0.46 6.64 0.77
N VAL A 154 -0.69 7.86 1.24
CA VAL A 154 -1.98 8.53 1.21
C VAL A 154 -1.94 9.69 0.24
N ARG A 155 -2.97 9.76 -0.60
CA ARG A 155 -3.26 10.94 -1.41
C ARG A 155 -4.76 11.22 -1.36
N GLY A 156 -5.12 12.40 -0.87
CA GLY A 156 -6.51 12.78 -0.60
C GLY A 156 -7.20 11.78 0.32
N ARG A 157 -8.17 11.03 -0.22
CA ARG A 157 -8.92 9.97 0.48
C ARG A 157 -8.62 8.56 -0.04
N MET A 158 -7.46 8.39 -0.67
CA MET A 158 -6.99 7.12 -1.21
C MET A 158 -5.78 6.62 -0.43
N PHE A 159 -5.80 5.35 -0.04
CA PHE A 159 -4.66 4.66 0.56
C PHE A 159 -4.08 3.65 -0.45
N PHE A 160 -2.80 3.80 -0.77
CA PHE A 160 -2.04 2.92 -1.66
C PHE A 160 -1.18 2.01 -0.80
N GLY A 161 -1.60 0.76 -0.60
CA GLY A 161 -0.91 -0.18 0.29
C GLY A 161 0.35 -0.74 -0.35
N GLU A 162 1.53 -0.52 0.23
CA GLU A 162 2.81 -0.88 -0.39
C GLU A 162 3.23 -2.32 -0.06
N SER A 163 3.18 -2.67 1.22
CA SER A 163 3.49 -4.01 1.68
C SER A 163 2.88 -4.25 3.05
N MET A 164 2.71 -5.53 3.36
CA MET A 164 2.32 -6.01 4.67
C MET A 164 3.20 -7.20 5.06
N PHE A 165 3.33 -7.45 6.36
CA PHE A 165 4.06 -8.59 6.90
C PHE A 165 3.32 -9.21 8.08
N SER A 166 3.69 -10.45 8.40
CA SER A 166 3.13 -11.22 9.51
C SER A 166 4.27 -11.95 10.20
N ALA A 167 4.68 -11.50 11.39
CA ALA A 167 5.65 -12.20 12.22
C ALA A 167 4.96 -13.31 13.04
N ARG A 168 3.72 -13.09 13.46
CA ARG A 168 2.81 -14.16 13.94
C ARG A 168 1.70 -14.41 12.93
N SER A 169 1.20 -15.65 12.86
CA SER A 169 0.17 -16.05 11.89
C SER A 169 -1.09 -15.18 12.01
N GLY A 170 -1.43 -14.47 10.92
CA GLY A 170 -2.61 -13.62 10.85
C GLY A 170 -2.40 -12.14 11.21
N GLY A 171 -1.20 -11.74 11.64
CA GLY A 171 -0.85 -10.34 11.92
C GLY A 171 -1.16 -9.39 10.75
N SER A 172 -0.76 -9.75 9.52
CA SER A 172 -1.06 -8.92 8.33
C SER A 172 -2.56 -8.79 8.04
N LYS A 173 -3.35 -9.85 8.31
CA LYS A 173 -4.81 -9.85 8.14
C LYS A 173 -5.49 -8.91 9.14
N VAL A 174 -5.02 -8.92 10.39
CA VAL A 174 -5.49 -8.00 11.44
C VAL A 174 -5.16 -6.57 11.05
N ALA A 175 -3.93 -6.31 10.57
CA ALA A 175 -3.51 -4.98 10.13
C ALA A 175 -4.40 -4.46 8.99
N LEU A 176 -4.61 -5.26 7.94
CA LEU A 176 -5.46 -4.91 6.79
C LEU A 176 -6.93 -4.67 7.20
N ALA A 177 -7.50 -5.54 8.04
CA ALA A 177 -8.89 -5.40 8.49
C ALA A 177 -9.08 -4.17 9.39
N ALA A 178 -8.13 -3.87 10.28
CA ALA A 178 -8.16 -2.67 11.11
C ALA A 178 -8.01 -1.40 10.26
N LEU A 179 -7.09 -1.39 9.30
CA LEU A 179 -6.93 -0.31 8.33
C LEU A 179 -8.25 -0.08 7.59
N ALA A 180 -8.82 -1.12 6.98
CA ALA A 180 -10.07 -1.03 6.22
C ALA A 180 -11.23 -0.49 7.08
N ARG A 181 -11.38 -0.97 8.32
CA ARG A 181 -12.39 -0.46 9.26
C ARG A 181 -12.23 1.02 9.56
N ARG A 182 -10.99 1.49 9.80
CA ARG A 182 -10.71 2.91 10.08
C ARG A 182 -10.92 3.78 8.84
N LEU A 183 -10.42 3.37 7.68
CA LEU A 183 -10.63 4.06 6.42
C LEU A 183 -12.11 4.19 6.08
N HIS A 184 -12.89 3.11 6.24
CA HIS A 184 -14.34 3.14 6.04
C HIS A 184 -15.01 4.17 6.96
N GLY A 185 -14.69 4.16 8.26
CA GLY A 185 -15.19 5.14 9.22
C GLY A 185 -14.78 6.59 8.93
N TRP A 186 -13.66 6.80 8.22
CA TRP A 186 -13.23 8.12 7.75
C TRP A 186 -13.82 8.52 6.40
N GLY A 187 -14.64 7.67 5.79
CA GLY A 187 -15.21 7.91 4.46
C GLY A 187 -14.21 7.74 3.31
N TRP A 188 -13.18 6.92 3.50
CA TRP A 188 -12.15 6.62 2.50
C TRP A 188 -12.47 5.25 1.88
N PRO A 189 -13.01 5.22 0.66
CA PRO A 189 -13.73 4.04 0.19
C PRO A 189 -12.82 2.91 -0.28
N LEU A 190 -11.54 3.18 -0.60
CA LEU A 190 -10.67 2.25 -1.32
C LEU A 190 -9.28 2.13 -0.71
N ILE A 191 -8.72 0.92 -0.86
CA ILE A 191 -7.31 0.59 -0.66
C ILE A 191 -6.80 0.01 -1.98
N ASP A 192 -5.76 0.60 -2.56
CA ASP A 192 -5.04 0.00 -3.69
C ASP A 192 -4.09 -1.08 -3.19
N ALA A 193 -4.13 -2.25 -3.82
CA ALA A 193 -3.25 -3.38 -3.55
C ALA A 193 -2.43 -3.76 -4.79
N GLN A 194 -2.39 -2.88 -5.79
CA GLN A 194 -1.60 -2.95 -7.02
C GLN A 194 -1.78 -4.25 -7.79
N VAL A 195 -0.92 -5.23 -7.52
CA VAL A 195 -0.83 -6.50 -8.22
C VAL A 195 -1.51 -7.59 -7.39
N GLU A 196 -2.25 -8.43 -8.08
CA GLU A 196 -3.01 -9.47 -7.42
C GLU A 196 -2.14 -10.58 -6.81
N ASN A 197 -2.73 -11.27 -5.84
CA ASN A 197 -2.35 -12.63 -5.50
C ASN A 197 -3.57 -13.34 -4.86
N ASP A 198 -3.56 -14.67 -4.86
CA ASP A 198 -4.67 -15.48 -4.32
C ASP A 198 -5.00 -15.16 -2.86
N HIS A 199 -3.97 -14.76 -2.09
CA HIS A 199 -4.15 -14.38 -0.69
C HIS A 199 -5.03 -13.13 -0.55
N LEU A 200 -4.76 -12.07 -1.33
CA LEU A 200 -5.55 -10.83 -1.30
C LEU A 200 -6.99 -11.07 -1.78
N LEU A 201 -7.19 -11.86 -2.83
CA LEU A 201 -8.53 -12.21 -3.33
C LEU A 201 -9.36 -12.96 -2.28
N SER A 202 -8.72 -13.88 -1.54
CA SER A 202 -9.36 -14.58 -0.42
C SER A 202 -9.81 -13.64 0.71
N LEU A 203 -9.14 -12.48 0.85
CA LEU A 203 -9.46 -11.43 1.81
C LEU A 203 -10.45 -10.40 1.29
N GLY A 204 -10.98 -10.54 0.07
CA GLY A 204 -11.99 -9.62 -0.48
C GLY A 204 -11.48 -8.61 -1.50
N ALA A 205 -10.24 -8.76 -2.01
CA ALA A 205 -9.78 -7.92 -3.10
C ALA A 205 -10.59 -8.18 -4.39
N GLU A 206 -10.70 -7.14 -5.21
CA GLU A 206 -11.35 -7.13 -6.50
C GLU A 206 -10.35 -6.73 -7.58
N ARG A 207 -10.48 -7.33 -8.78
CA ARG A 207 -9.74 -6.92 -9.97
C ARG A 207 -10.59 -5.92 -10.75
N TRP A 208 -10.06 -4.73 -10.99
CA TRP A 208 -10.72 -3.69 -11.77
C TRP A 208 -9.93 -3.42 -13.04
N PRO A 209 -10.58 -3.16 -14.19
CA PRO A 209 -9.89 -2.58 -15.33
C PRO A 209 -9.17 -1.29 -14.90
N ARG A 210 -7.96 -1.05 -15.42
CA ARG A 210 -7.18 0.14 -15.08
C ARG A 210 -7.97 1.43 -15.30
N THR A 211 -8.75 1.51 -16.38
CA THR A 211 -9.60 2.67 -16.68
C THR A 211 -10.59 2.95 -15.54
N ARG A 212 -11.35 1.93 -15.12
CA ARG A 212 -12.26 2.02 -13.97
C ARG A 212 -11.53 2.49 -12.70
N PHE A 213 -10.35 1.93 -12.42
CA PHE A 213 -9.54 2.32 -11.27
C PHE A 213 -9.17 3.81 -11.32
N LEU A 214 -8.58 4.27 -12.42
CA LEU A 214 -8.14 5.65 -12.59
C LEU A 214 -9.30 6.64 -12.49
N ASP A 215 -10.42 6.34 -13.16
CA ASP A 215 -11.64 7.16 -13.11
C ASP A 215 -12.19 7.26 -11.67
N THR A 216 -12.11 6.16 -10.91
CA THR A 216 -12.60 6.13 -9.53
C THR A 216 -11.69 6.87 -8.56
N ILE A 217 -10.36 6.76 -8.70
CA ILE A 217 -9.43 7.40 -7.76
C ILE A 217 -9.24 8.89 -8.05
N ALA A 218 -9.46 9.36 -9.29
CA ALA A 218 -9.26 10.76 -9.68
C ALA A 218 -9.92 11.79 -8.72
N PRO A 219 -11.21 11.67 -8.36
CA PRO A 219 -11.81 12.58 -7.37
C PRO A 219 -11.29 12.34 -5.94
N LEU A 220 -10.86 11.11 -5.59
CA LEU A 220 -10.37 10.79 -4.25
C LEU A 220 -8.98 11.40 -3.98
N VAL A 221 -8.08 11.34 -4.97
CA VAL A 221 -6.72 11.89 -4.85
C VAL A 221 -6.67 13.41 -4.95
N ALA A 222 -7.70 14.02 -5.56
CA ALA A 222 -7.88 15.47 -5.64
C ALA A 222 -8.47 16.08 -4.35
N ALA A 223 -9.10 15.26 -3.49
CA ALA A 223 -9.58 15.73 -2.20
C ALA A 223 -8.42 16.20 -1.32
N THR A 224 -8.67 17.19 -0.46
CA THR A 224 -7.67 17.65 0.51
C THR A 224 -7.30 16.50 1.45
N ALA A 225 -6.00 16.20 1.52
CA ALA A 225 -5.45 15.26 2.47
C ALA A 225 -5.11 15.98 3.77
N GLU A 226 -5.50 15.42 4.91
CA GLU A 226 -4.90 15.79 6.19
C GLU A 226 -3.53 15.12 6.26
N THR A 227 -2.46 15.92 6.31
CA THR A 227 -1.06 15.44 6.40
C THR A 227 -0.60 15.27 7.85
N ALA A 228 -1.51 14.83 8.72
CA ALA A 228 -1.24 14.65 10.13
C ALA A 228 -0.89 13.19 10.45
N PRO A 229 -0.02 12.93 11.45
CA PRO A 229 0.22 11.58 11.94
C PRO A 229 -1.10 10.89 12.36
N TRP A 230 -1.24 9.62 11.99
CA TRP A 230 -2.41 8.82 12.31
C TRP A 230 -2.47 8.36 13.76
N THR A 231 -1.40 8.52 14.55
CA THR A 231 -1.34 8.03 15.94
C THR A 231 -2.57 8.41 16.76
N LEU A 232 -2.96 9.70 16.74
CA LEU A 232 -4.13 10.18 17.48
C LEU A 232 -5.45 9.85 16.77
N ARG A 233 -5.50 9.99 15.45
CA ARG A 233 -6.71 9.77 14.64
C ARG A 233 -7.15 8.30 14.63
N PHE A 234 -6.20 7.39 14.56
CA PHE A 234 -6.40 5.94 14.56
C PHE A 234 -6.65 5.43 15.98
N GLY A 235 -5.97 6.02 16.98
CA GLY A 235 -6.01 5.58 18.37
C GLY A 235 -5.48 4.15 18.53
N THR A 236 -5.99 3.45 19.52
CA THR A 236 -5.72 2.02 19.72
C THR A 236 -7.00 1.23 19.46
N LEU A 237 -6.87 0.10 18.77
CA LEU A 237 -7.96 -0.82 18.47
C LEU A 237 -7.60 -2.20 19.02
N ALA A 238 -8.48 -2.84 19.78
CA ALA A 238 -8.26 -4.22 20.18
C ALA A 238 -8.59 -5.16 19.02
N ALA A 239 -7.71 -6.12 18.71
CA ALA A 239 -7.93 -7.06 17.61
C ALA A 239 -9.23 -7.86 17.79
N ALA A 240 -9.67 -8.08 19.03
CA ALA A 240 -10.94 -8.69 19.37
C ALA A 240 -12.17 -7.94 18.83
N GLU A 241 -12.07 -6.63 18.61
CA GLU A 241 -13.16 -5.85 18.01
C GLU A 241 -13.39 -6.19 16.53
N LEU A 242 -12.39 -6.77 15.85
CA LEU A 242 -12.51 -7.26 14.46
C LEU A 242 -13.18 -8.64 14.38
N ALA A 243 -13.47 -9.27 15.52
CA ALA A 243 -14.25 -10.49 15.56
C ALA A 243 -15.74 -10.26 15.26
N GLN A 244 -16.21 -9.02 15.46
CA GLN A 244 -17.59 -8.59 15.27
C GLN A 244 -17.70 -7.84 13.93
N GLY A 245 -17.92 -8.60 12.86
CA GLY A 245 -18.01 -8.14 11.48
C GLY A 245 -18.22 -9.31 10.54
#